data_AF-A0A3M2ZSZ5-F1
#
_entry.id   AF-A0A3M2ZSZ5-F1
#
_cell.length_a   1.000
_cell.length_b   1.000
_cell.length_c   1.000
_cell.angle_alpha   90.00
_cell.angle_beta   90.00
_cell.angle_gamma   90.00
#
_symmetry.space_group_name_H-M   'P 1'
#
loop_
_entity.id
_entity.type
_entity.pdbx_description
1 polymer ?
#
loop_
_entity_poly.entity_id
_entity_poly.type
_entity_poly.pdbx_seq_one_letter_code
_entity_poly.pdbx_strand_id
1 'polypeptide(L)'
;DFEGGVSQSHISRLERGESSVTLERLEEIAAHLNVHPLSLIALTWGASEQIPPAELLERVRRELESVEGLLRPIAIDDQPAVHPRIIEAEKVRNEVQRLKALGHTKAEISRLMGIAKSTAARHW
;
A
#
# COMPACT_ATOMS: atom_id res chain seq x y z
N ASP A 1 -13.11 -30.45 -0.01
CA ASP A 1 -12.06 -29.43 -0.09
C ASP A 1 -12.71 -28.07 -0.32
N PHE A 2 -12.16 -27.01 0.29
CA PHE A 2 -12.52 -25.65 -0.06
C PHE A 2 -12.02 -25.42 -1.48
N GLU A 3 -12.92 -25.16 -2.43
CA GLU A 3 -12.56 -24.88 -3.83
C GLU A 3 -11.84 -23.53 -3.91
N GLY A 4 -10.54 -23.53 -3.63
CA GLY A 4 -9.72 -22.31 -3.50
C GLY A 4 -8.32 -22.49 -2.91
N GLY A 5 -7.96 -23.70 -2.44
CA GLY A 5 -6.58 -24.01 -2.05
C GLY A 5 -6.32 -24.11 -0.55
N VAL A 6 -7.37 -24.09 0.29
CA VAL A 6 -7.23 -24.45 1.71
C VAL A 6 -7.63 -25.91 1.91
N SER A 7 -6.65 -26.76 2.20
CA SER A 7 -6.91 -28.18 2.48
C SER A 7 -7.65 -28.36 3.80
N GLN A 8 -8.47 -29.41 3.90
CA GLN A 8 -9.10 -29.79 5.17
C GLN A 8 -8.08 -29.98 6.31
N SER A 9 -6.90 -30.52 5.99
CA SER A 9 -5.79 -30.66 6.94
C SER A 9 -5.19 -29.34 7.40
N HIS A 10 -5.26 -28.28 6.59
CA HIS A 10 -4.87 -26.93 7.00
C HIS A 10 -5.91 -26.36 7.97
N ILE A 11 -7.20 -26.43 7.62
CA ILE A 11 -8.29 -25.96 8.51
C ILE A 11 -8.22 -26.67 9.86
N SER A 12 -8.06 -27.99 9.88
CA SER A 12 -7.96 -28.74 11.14
C SER A 12 -6.76 -28.34 12.01
N ARG A 13 -5.63 -27.95 11.42
CA ARG A 13 -4.49 -27.42 12.18
C ARG A 13 -4.77 -26.00 12.68
N LEU A 14 -5.44 -25.18 11.87
CA LEU A 14 -5.83 -23.83 12.22
C LEU A 14 -6.81 -23.83 13.41
N GLU A 15 -7.83 -24.68 13.38
CA GLU A 15 -8.82 -24.84 14.47
C GLU A 15 -8.18 -25.31 15.78
N ARG A 16 -7.08 -26.07 15.70
CA ARG A 16 -6.31 -26.54 16.86
C ARG A 16 -5.22 -25.55 17.31
N GLY A 17 -5.09 -24.41 16.64
CA GLY A 17 -4.03 -23.41 16.94
C GLY A 17 -2.62 -23.88 16.57
N GLU A 18 -2.48 -24.94 15.76
CA GLU A 18 -1.21 -25.52 15.33
C GLU A 18 -0.61 -24.81 14.10
N SER A 19 -1.35 -23.86 13.50
CA SER A 19 -0.89 -23.07 12.36
C SER A 19 -1.50 -21.67 12.37
N SER A 20 -0.74 -20.69 11.87
CA SER A 20 -1.21 -19.32 11.61
C SER A 20 -1.81 -19.19 10.21
N VAL A 21 -2.72 -18.23 10.02
CA VAL A 21 -3.34 -17.91 8.73
C VAL A 21 -2.87 -16.54 8.21
N THR A 22 -2.68 -16.40 6.91
CA THR A 22 -2.47 -15.08 6.28
C THR A 22 -3.80 -14.34 6.11
N LEU A 23 -3.77 -13.02 5.88
CA LEU A 23 -5.01 -12.26 5.60
C LEU A 23 -5.74 -12.76 4.35
N GLU A 24 -5.01 -13.05 3.28
CA GLU A 24 -5.56 -13.63 2.04
C GLU A 24 -6.31 -14.95 2.30
N ARG A 25 -5.72 -15.85 3.09
CA ARG A 25 -6.38 -17.13 3.42
C ARG A 25 -7.56 -16.96 4.36
N LEU A 26 -7.51 -15.99 5.27
CA LEU A 26 -8.66 -15.64 6.09
C LEU A 26 -9.82 -15.11 5.23
N GLU A 27 -9.53 -14.29 4.22
CA GLU A 27 -10.51 -13.80 3.25
C GLU A 27 -11.19 -14.94 2.49
N GLU A 28 -10.41 -15.90 1.98
CA GLU A 28 -10.95 -17.09 1.33
C GLU A 28 -11.86 -17.90 2.27
N ILE A 29 -11.42 -18.17 3.50
CA ILE A 29 -12.21 -18.92 4.49
C ILE A 29 -13.52 -18.19 4.79
N ALA A 30 -13.44 -16.88 5.04
CA ALA A 30 -14.62 -16.05 5.33
C ALA A 30 -15.61 -16.03 4.16
N ALA A 31 -15.12 -15.96 2.93
CA ALA A 31 -15.94 -16.02 1.72
C ALA A 31 -16.70 -17.36 1.61
N HIS A 32 -16.04 -18.49 1.89
CA HIS A 32 -16.70 -19.80 1.90
C HIS A 32 -17.76 -19.95 3.00
N LEU A 33 -17.58 -19.25 4.12
CA LEU A 33 -18.55 -19.19 5.22
C LEU A 33 -19.62 -18.11 5.02
N ASN A 34 -19.56 -17.35 3.92
CA ASN A 34 -20.44 -16.23 3.62
C ASN A 34 -20.49 -15.17 4.76
N VAL A 35 -19.33 -14.85 5.33
CA VAL A 35 -19.16 -13.83 6.37
C VAL A 35 -18.00 -12.89 6.02
N HIS A 36 -17.99 -11.71 6.63
CA HIS A 36 -16.83 -10.81 6.52
C HIS A 36 -15.66 -11.32 7.37
N PRO A 37 -14.39 -11.25 6.91
CA PRO A 37 -13.20 -11.70 7.67
C PRO A 37 -13.10 -11.11 9.08
N LEU A 38 -13.46 -9.82 9.22
CA LEU A 38 -13.49 -9.14 10.52
C LEU A 38 -14.44 -9.81 11.52
N SER A 39 -15.49 -10.49 11.07
CA SER A 39 -16.40 -11.25 11.95
C SER A 39 -15.69 -12.44 12.58
N LEU A 40 -14.87 -13.16 11.79
CA LEU A 40 -14.07 -14.28 12.29
C LEU A 40 -13.02 -13.79 13.29
N ILE A 41 -12.36 -12.67 13.00
CA ILE A 41 -11.41 -12.02 13.91
C ILE A 41 -12.09 -11.60 15.22
N ALA A 42 -13.25 -10.94 15.14
CA ALA A 42 -13.99 -10.50 16.32
C ALA A 42 -14.43 -11.67 17.20
N LEU A 43 -14.90 -12.78 16.59
CA LEU A 43 -15.25 -14.00 17.32
C LEU A 43 -14.02 -14.64 17.98
N THR A 44 -12.89 -14.69 17.28
CA THR A 44 -11.65 -15.30 17.77
C THR A 44 -11.08 -14.53 18.96
N TRP A 45 -10.96 -13.20 18.83
CA TRP A 45 -10.48 -12.35 19.93
C TRP A 45 -11.47 -12.26 21.08
N GLY A 46 -12.77 -12.18 20.79
CA GLY A 46 -13.81 -12.23 21.83
C GLY A 46 -13.73 -13.52 22.65
N ALA A 47 -13.53 -14.67 22.01
CA ALA A 47 -13.33 -15.94 22.71
C ALA A 47 -12.02 -15.96 23.52
N SER A 48 -10.92 -15.44 22.97
CA SER A 48 -9.62 -15.36 23.68
C SER A 48 -9.66 -14.44 24.91
N GLU A 49 -10.37 -13.31 24.81
CA GLU A 49 -10.51 -12.32 25.87
C GLU A 49 -11.69 -12.62 26.80
N GLN A 50 -12.50 -13.65 26.50
CA GLN A 50 -13.73 -14.01 27.22
C GLN A 50 -14.76 -12.87 27.30
N ILE A 51 -14.89 -12.11 26.22
CA ILE A 51 -15.86 -11.02 26.09
C ILE A 51 -16.80 -11.24 24.90
N PRO A 52 -18.04 -10.72 24.94
CA PRO A 52 -18.92 -10.75 23.78
C PRO A 52 -18.31 -9.99 22.58
N PRO A 53 -18.44 -10.50 21.34
CA PRO A 53 -17.96 -9.78 20.15
C PRO A 53 -18.51 -8.36 20.02
N ALA A 54 -19.73 -8.11 20.52
CA ALA A 54 -20.33 -6.78 20.53
C ALA A 54 -19.53 -5.78 21.38
N GLU A 55 -18.99 -6.21 22.52
CA GLU A 55 -18.15 -5.38 23.39
C GLU A 55 -16.82 -5.06 22.70
N LEU A 56 -16.18 -6.07 22.11
CA LEU A 56 -14.95 -5.90 21.35
C LEU A 56 -15.13 -4.93 20.16
N LEU A 57 -16.22 -5.08 19.40
CA LEU A 57 -16.51 -4.21 18.26
C LEU A 57 -16.74 -2.75 18.70
N GLU A 58 -17.41 -2.52 19.84
CA GLU A 58 -17.57 -1.17 20.39
C GLU A 58 -16.22 -0.58 20.84
N ARG A 59 -15.34 -1.38 21.45
CA ARG A 59 -13.97 -0.95 21.79
C ARG A 59 -13.20 -0.54 20.54
N VAL A 60 -13.15 -1.40 19.52
CA VAL A 60 -12.46 -1.13 18.24
C VAL A 60 -13.05 0.08 17.55
N ARG A 61 -14.38 0.27 17.58
CA ARG A 61 -15.05 1.45 17.02
C ARG A 61 -14.52 2.74 17.65
N ARG A 62 -14.40 2.79 18.99
CA ARG A 62 -13.84 3.95 19.72
C ARG A 62 -12.36 4.18 19.41
N GLU A 63 -11.59 3.11 19.27
CA GLU A 63 -10.18 3.22 18.86
C GLU A 63 -10.07 3.84 17.46
N LEU A 64 -10.90 3.42 16.50
CA LEU A 64 -10.96 3.99 15.16
C LEU A 64 -11.39 5.46 15.16
N GLU A 65 -12.30 5.87 16.05
CA GLU A 65 -12.63 7.29 16.25
C GLU A 65 -11.42 8.10 16.73
N SER A 66 -10.65 7.55 17.67
CA SER A 66 -9.50 8.23 18.26
C SER A 66 -8.37 8.54 17.26
N VAL A 67 -8.30 7.76 16.17
CA VAL A 67 -7.32 7.94 15.08
C VAL A 67 -7.93 8.61 13.85
N GLU A 68 -9.13 9.21 13.99
CA GLU A 68 -9.89 9.84 12.90
C GLU A 68 -10.20 8.90 11.71
N GLY A 69 -10.11 7.58 11.92
CA GLY A 69 -10.28 6.56 10.89
C GLY A 69 -11.70 5.98 10.78
N LEU A 70 -12.61 6.30 11.71
CA LEU A 70 -13.98 5.74 11.68
C LEU A 70 -14.80 6.24 10.49
N LEU A 71 -14.72 7.54 10.17
CA LEU A 71 -15.57 8.18 9.17
C LEU A 71 -14.82 8.64 7.92
N ARG A 72 -13.49 8.51 7.92
CA ARG A 72 -12.64 8.96 6.81
C ARG A 72 -11.99 7.73 6.18
N PRO A 73 -12.18 7.50 4.86
CA PRO A 73 -11.43 6.47 4.16
C PRO A 73 -9.92 6.72 4.34
N ILE A 74 -9.18 5.66 4.65
CA ILE A 74 -7.72 5.71 4.64
C ILE A 74 -7.32 5.87 3.17
N ALA A 75 -6.82 7.04 2.81
CA ALA A 75 -6.27 7.28 1.49
C ALA A 75 -4.99 6.45 1.35
N ILE A 76 -5.06 5.38 0.58
CA ILE A 76 -3.87 4.68 0.11
C ILE A 76 -3.38 5.51 -1.09
N ASP A 77 -2.24 6.18 -0.93
CA ASP A 77 -1.59 6.84 -2.05
C ASP A 77 -1.08 5.76 -3.01
N ASP A 78 -1.83 5.56 -4.09
CA ASP A 78 -1.51 4.60 -5.15
C ASP A 78 -0.50 5.17 -6.15
N GLN A 79 -0.11 6.44 -5.99
CA GLN A 79 0.92 7.02 -6.82
C GLN A 79 2.25 6.39 -6.44
N PRO A 80 2.95 5.74 -7.38
CA PRO A 80 4.32 5.33 -7.13
C PRO A 80 5.09 6.57 -6.73
N ALA A 81 5.62 6.60 -5.50
CA ALA A 81 6.43 7.71 -5.01
C ALA A 81 7.49 8.03 -6.06
N VAL A 82 7.30 9.14 -6.80
CA VAL A 82 8.18 9.48 -7.91
C VAL A 82 9.52 9.80 -7.28
N HIS A 83 10.49 8.90 -7.48
CA HIS A 83 11.79 8.98 -6.83
C HIS A 83 12.39 10.38 -7.08
N PRO A 84 12.95 11.08 -6.07
CA PRO A 84 13.42 12.46 -6.21
C PRO A 84 14.32 12.70 -7.45
N ARG A 85 15.15 11.71 -7.79
CA ARG A 85 15.99 11.72 -9.00
C ARG A 85 15.22 11.80 -10.33
N ILE A 86 14.01 11.27 -10.42
CA ILE A 86 13.15 11.37 -11.61
C ILE A 86 12.64 12.80 -11.73
N ILE A 87 12.18 13.39 -10.63
CA ILE A 87 11.73 14.79 -10.57
C ILE A 87 12.86 15.74 -10.98
N GLU A 88 14.07 15.53 -10.46
CA GLU A 88 15.25 16.32 -10.82
C GLU A 88 15.66 16.16 -12.29
N ALA A 89 15.66 14.92 -12.81
CA ALA A 89 15.99 14.66 -14.21
C ALA A 89 14.97 15.29 -15.18
N GLU A 90 13.69 15.31 -14.81
CA GLU A 90 12.62 15.93 -15.60
C GLU A 90 12.74 17.45 -15.60
N LYS A 91 13.04 18.07 -14.45
CA LYS A 91 13.35 19.51 -14.37
C LYS A 91 14.54 19.88 -15.25
N VAL A 92 15.63 19.12 -15.16
CA VAL A 92 16.82 19.35 -16.00
C VAL A 92 16.47 19.20 -17.48
N ARG A 93 15.67 18.19 -17.85
CA ARG A 93 15.24 17.99 -19.24
C ARG A 93 14.42 19.17 -19.77
N ASN A 94 13.44 19.63 -19.01
CA ASN A 94 12.56 20.72 -19.41
C ASN A 94 13.34 22.02 -19.63
N GLU A 95 14.28 22.33 -18.74
CA GLU A 95 15.09 23.54 -18.86
C GLU A 95 16.09 23.47 -20.02
N VAL A 96 16.69 22.29 -20.29
CA VAL A 96 17.52 22.08 -21.49
C VAL A 96 16.71 22.29 -22.78
N GLN A 97 15.50 21.74 -22.86
CA GLN A 97 14.62 21.92 -24.03
C GLN A 97 14.20 23.38 -24.21
N ARG A 98 13.93 24.10 -23.12
CA ARG A 98 13.61 25.53 -23.14
C ARG A 98 14.76 26.37 -23.67
N LEU A 99 15.97 26.17 -23.15
CA LEU A 99 17.15 26.93 -23.60
C LEU A 99 17.53 26.61 -25.05
N LYS A 100 17.33 25.36 -25.48
CA LYS A 100 17.47 24.97 -26.89
C LYS A 100 16.48 25.71 -27.79
N ALA A 101 15.21 25.80 -27.38
CA ALA A 101 14.19 26.57 -28.12
C ALA A 101 14.53 28.07 -28.20
N LEU A 102 15.26 28.60 -27.21
CA LEU A 102 15.80 29.96 -27.21
C LEU A 102 17.09 30.12 -28.06
N GLY A 103 17.56 29.06 -28.73
CA GLY A 103 18.69 29.09 -29.66
C GLY A 103 20.07 28.87 -29.02
N HIS A 104 20.15 28.60 -27.71
CA HIS A 104 21.42 28.30 -27.06
C HIS A 104 22.00 26.97 -27.52
N THR A 105 23.31 26.90 -27.71
CA THR A 105 24.06 25.68 -28.05
C THR A 105 24.23 24.75 -26.83
N LYS A 106 24.50 23.46 -27.07
CA LYS A 106 24.77 22.46 -26.01
C LYS A 106 25.87 22.90 -25.03
N ALA A 107 26.87 23.61 -25.53
CA ALA A 107 27.99 24.11 -24.74
C ALA A 107 27.58 25.28 -23.84
N GLU A 108 26.71 26.17 -24.33
CA GLU A 108 26.17 27.29 -23.55
C GLU A 108 25.21 26.79 -22.48
N ILE A 109 24.32 25.85 -22.79
CA ILE A 109 23.41 25.25 -21.81
C ILE A 109 24.17 24.56 -20.67
N SER A 110 25.23 23.81 -21.00
CA SER A 110 26.10 23.19 -20.00
C SER A 110 26.71 24.22 -19.05
N ARG A 111 27.17 25.37 -19.57
CA ARG A 111 27.72 26.46 -18.75
C ARG A 111 26.65 27.20 -17.94
N LEU A 112 25.49 27.48 -18.55
CA LEU A 112 24.38 28.22 -17.93
C LEU A 112 23.74 27.43 -16.78
N MET A 113 23.54 26.13 -16.98
CA MET A 113 22.90 25.25 -16.00
C MET A 113 23.89 24.61 -15.01
N GLY A 114 25.20 24.78 -15.20
CA GLY A 114 26.22 24.15 -14.35
C GLY A 114 26.25 22.61 -14.43
N ILE A 115 25.73 22.03 -15.51
CA ILE A 115 25.66 20.57 -15.73
C ILE A 115 26.75 20.09 -16.69
N ALA A 116 27.15 18.82 -16.57
CA ALA A 116 28.10 18.22 -17.50
C ALA A 116 27.60 18.30 -18.95
N LYS A 117 28.53 18.49 -19.90
CA LYS A 117 28.21 18.59 -21.34
C LYS A 117 27.50 17.33 -21.87
N SER A 118 27.81 16.16 -21.31
CA SER A 118 27.13 14.88 -21.58
C SER A 118 25.69 14.89 -21.09
N THR A 119 25.42 15.46 -19.91
CA THR A 119 24.06 15.63 -19.35
C THR A 119 23.22 16.58 -20.21
N ALA A 120 23.78 17.73 -20.62
CA ALA A 120 23.11 18.63 -21.54
C ALA A 120 22.81 17.94 -22.89
N ALA A 121 23.74 17.16 -23.43
CA ALA A 121 23.54 16.42 -24.67
C ALA A 121 22.49 15.31 -24.57
N ARG A 122 22.37 14.64 -23.42
CA ARG A 122 21.38 13.58 -23.16
C ARG A 122 19.95 14.12 -23.13
N HIS A 123 19.78 15.38 -22.73
CA HIS A 123 18.47 16.01 -22.58
C HIS A 123 18.12 17.01 -23.70
N TRP A 124 18.99 17.12 -24.72
CA TRP A 124 18.87 18.05 -25.85
C TRP A 124 17.87 17.60 -26.92
#